data_AF-A0AAW0GUK1-F1
#
_entry.id   AF-A0AAW0GUK1-F1
#
_cell.length_a   1.000
_cell.length_b   1.000
_cell.length_c   1.000
_cell.angle_alpha   90.00
_cell.angle_beta   90.00
_cell.angle_gamma   90.00
#
_symmetry.space_group_name_H-M   'P 1'
#
loop_
_entity.id
_entity.type
_entity.pdbx_description
1 polymer ?
#
loop_
_entity_poly.entity_id
_entity_poly.type
_entity_poly.pdbx_seq_one_letter_code
_entity_poly.pdbx_strand_id
1 'polypeptide(L)'
;MFRATAFALFVKSQRKWTAPPTKPESIVSFQSRLKEFGYSTDHILPHGSYLVNMGNPDIEKRQKSYECFVDELKRCEELGLKLYNFHPGSTVGQATVEESLTFIADCINNAHKETSSIVIVIENMAGAGNIIGGPYSQLGGIIKQVEDKTRVGVCLDTCHMFAAGYDIRTKTGWE
;
A
#
# COMPACT_ATOMS: atom_id res chain seq x y z
N MET A 1 -17.20 16.62 -16.40
CA MET A 1 -17.06 16.16 -15.00
C MET A 1 -16.96 14.63 -15.04
N PHE A 2 -15.92 14.05 -14.44
CA PHE A 2 -15.76 12.60 -14.40
C PHE A 2 -16.85 11.99 -13.50
N ARG A 3 -17.56 10.95 -13.98
CA ARG A 3 -18.62 10.25 -13.23
C ARG A 3 -18.04 9.08 -12.44
N ALA A 4 -16.97 9.34 -11.69
CA ALA A 4 -16.30 8.31 -10.91
C ALA A 4 -17.15 7.89 -9.70
N THR A 5 -17.16 6.60 -9.37
CA THR A 5 -17.80 6.04 -8.17
C THR A 5 -16.80 5.46 -7.18
N ALA A 6 -15.51 5.54 -7.53
CA ALA A 6 -14.34 5.12 -6.75
C ALA A 6 -13.18 6.07 -7.08
N PHE A 7 -12.24 6.26 -6.16
CA PHE A 7 -11.03 7.06 -6.44
C PHE A 7 -9.85 6.67 -5.55
N ALA A 8 -8.65 7.04 -5.99
CA ALA A 8 -7.42 6.95 -5.23
C ALA A 8 -6.86 8.36 -4.96
N LEU A 9 -6.08 8.50 -3.90
CA LEU A 9 -5.42 9.76 -3.54
C LEU A 9 -4.14 9.51 -2.75
N PHE A 10 -3.25 10.49 -2.71
CA PHE A 10 -2.21 10.55 -1.69
C PHE A 10 -2.73 11.35 -0.48
N VAL A 11 -2.58 10.82 0.74
CA VAL A 11 -3.01 11.51 1.98
C VAL A 11 -2.01 12.57 2.47
N LYS A 12 -0.81 12.58 1.89
CA LYS A 12 0.19 13.63 2.04
C LYS A 12 1.07 13.70 0.80
N SER A 13 2.01 14.65 0.74
CA SER A 13 2.96 14.71 -0.38
C SER A 13 3.84 13.47 -0.42
N GLN A 14 3.78 12.76 -1.56
CA GLN A 14 4.60 11.61 -1.91
C GLN A 14 6.09 11.92 -2.13
N ARG A 15 6.49 13.21 -2.00
CA ARG A 15 7.86 13.70 -2.18
C ARG A 15 8.59 13.96 -0.87
N LYS A 16 7.89 13.84 0.26
CA LYS A 16 8.41 14.20 1.58
C LYS A 16 8.18 13.05 2.56
N TRP A 17 9.17 12.87 3.43
CA TRP A 17 9.11 11.91 4.54
C TRP A 17 8.13 12.37 5.62
N THR A 18 8.09 13.67 5.89
CA THR A 18 7.23 14.27 6.91
C THR A 18 6.27 15.28 6.29
N ALA A 19 5.10 15.40 6.90
CA ALA A 19 4.10 16.41 6.58
C ALA A 19 3.51 16.98 7.87
N PRO A 20 3.02 18.24 7.85
CA PRO A 20 2.25 18.78 8.96
C PRO A 20 1.05 17.87 9.31
N PRO A 21 0.58 17.86 10.56
CA PRO A 21 -0.63 17.14 10.95
C PRO A 21 -1.82 17.47 10.04
N THR A 22 -2.70 16.50 9.82
CA THR A 22 -3.95 16.74 9.07
C THR A 22 -4.77 17.76 9.82
N LYS A 23 -5.18 18.84 9.13
CA LYS A 23 -5.97 19.89 9.79
C LYS A 23 -7.37 19.37 10.13
N PRO A 24 -7.92 19.62 11.32
CA PRO A 24 -9.25 19.15 11.71
C PRO A 24 -10.35 19.56 10.72
N GLU A 25 -10.28 20.78 10.19
CA GLU A 25 -11.23 21.27 9.19
C GLU A 25 -11.17 20.49 7.87
N SER A 26 -9.99 20.00 7.48
CA SER A 26 -9.81 19.16 6.29
C SER A 26 -10.44 17.79 6.48
N ILE A 27 -10.32 17.20 7.68
CA ILE A 27 -10.93 15.90 8.01
C ILE A 27 -12.46 16.02 7.90
N VAL A 28 -13.04 17.02 8.57
CA VAL A 28 -14.49 17.27 8.56
C VAL A 28 -14.98 17.54 7.14
N SER A 29 -14.26 18.37 6.37
CA SER A 29 -14.65 18.68 5.00
C SER A 29 -14.54 17.48 4.07
N PHE A 30 -13.54 16.62 4.23
CA PHE A 30 -13.41 15.41 3.43
C PHE A 30 -14.58 14.46 3.70
N GLN A 31 -14.84 14.15 4.96
CA GLN A 31 -15.92 13.25 5.38
C GLN A 31 -17.31 13.77 4.98
N SER A 32 -17.56 15.07 5.08
CA SER A 32 -18.84 15.66 4.65
C SER A 32 -19.04 15.54 3.15
N ARG A 33 -18.00 15.77 2.35
CA ARG A 33 -18.05 15.62 0.89
C ARG A 33 -18.25 14.17 0.46
N LEU A 34 -17.65 13.20 1.13
CA LEU A 34 -17.92 11.78 0.84
C LEU A 34 -19.42 11.47 0.96
N LYS A 35 -20.07 11.97 2.03
CA LYS A 35 -21.52 11.81 2.23
C LYS A 35 -22.33 12.56 1.18
N GLU A 36 -21.99 13.81 0.91
CA GLU A 36 -22.66 14.66 -0.09
C GLU A 36 -22.68 14.01 -1.47
N PHE A 37 -21.56 13.41 -1.89
CA PHE A 37 -21.40 12.78 -3.20
C PHE A 37 -21.66 11.26 -3.20
N GLY A 38 -22.03 10.67 -2.07
CA GLY A 38 -22.39 9.24 -1.97
C GLY A 38 -21.21 8.27 -2.15
N TYR A 39 -19.99 8.67 -1.82
CA TYR A 39 -18.83 7.77 -1.85
C TYR A 39 -18.77 6.91 -0.59
N SER A 40 -18.82 5.58 -0.76
CA SER A 40 -18.43 4.65 0.32
C SER A 40 -16.92 4.64 0.48
N THR A 41 -16.44 4.55 1.72
CA THR A 41 -15.01 4.41 2.02
C THR A 41 -14.45 3.05 1.59
N ASP A 42 -15.32 2.08 1.26
CA ASP A 42 -14.93 0.80 0.65
C ASP A 42 -14.44 0.96 -0.80
N HIS A 43 -14.74 2.09 -1.46
CA HIS A 43 -14.36 2.38 -2.84
C HIS A 43 -13.27 3.45 -2.96
N ILE A 44 -12.59 3.77 -1.86
CA ILE A 44 -11.53 4.77 -1.83
C ILE A 44 -10.23 4.06 -1.46
N LEU A 45 -9.23 4.16 -2.34
CA LEU A 45 -7.97 3.45 -2.18
C LEU A 45 -6.80 4.46 -2.16
N PRO A 46 -6.48 5.04 -0.99
CA PRO A 46 -5.24 5.79 -0.79
C PRO A 46 -4.03 5.03 -1.29
N HIS A 47 -3.11 5.73 -1.93
CA HIS A 47 -1.84 5.18 -2.37
C HIS A 47 -0.70 5.75 -1.53
N GLY A 48 0.22 4.88 -1.12
CA GLY A 48 1.40 5.25 -0.34
C GLY A 48 2.47 5.96 -1.14
N SER A 49 3.36 6.65 -0.41
CA SER A 49 4.49 7.35 -1.01
C SER A 49 5.47 6.39 -1.71
N TYR A 50 5.93 6.76 -2.91
CA TYR A 50 6.96 6.00 -3.63
C TYR A 50 8.36 6.05 -2.98
N LEU A 51 8.54 6.85 -1.93
CA LEU A 51 9.76 6.86 -1.12
C LEU A 51 9.85 5.64 -0.19
N VAL A 52 8.72 5.01 0.14
CA VAL A 52 8.65 3.89 1.07
C VAL A 52 9.26 2.65 0.42
N ASN A 53 10.28 2.07 1.08
CA ASN A 53 10.78 0.74 0.77
C ASN A 53 10.93 -0.06 2.07
N MET A 54 9.87 -0.81 2.42
CA MET A 54 9.87 -1.67 3.62
C MET A 54 10.72 -2.94 3.44
N GLY A 55 11.04 -3.31 2.19
CA GLY A 55 11.92 -4.43 1.86
C GLY A 55 13.43 -4.11 1.88
N ASN A 56 13.82 -2.88 2.23
CA ASN A 56 15.22 -2.46 2.23
C ASN A 56 16.01 -3.13 3.38
N PRO A 57 17.18 -3.77 3.14
CA PRO A 57 18.00 -4.36 4.21
C PRO A 57 18.62 -3.33 5.15
N ASP A 58 18.87 -2.10 4.68
CA ASP A 58 19.38 -1.00 5.49
C ASP A 58 18.34 -0.59 6.54
N ILE A 59 18.66 -0.85 7.81
CA ILE A 59 17.73 -0.65 8.93
C ILE A 59 17.30 0.82 9.09
N GLU A 60 18.18 1.79 8.83
CA GLU A 60 17.84 3.21 8.95
C GLU A 60 16.88 3.63 7.85
N LYS A 61 17.14 3.19 6.60
CA LYS A 61 16.23 3.46 5.47
C LYS A 61 14.89 2.77 5.63
N ARG A 62 14.89 1.54 6.14
CA ARG A 62 13.66 0.78 6.43
C ARG A 62 12.86 1.44 7.55
N GLN A 63 13.52 1.87 8.63
CA GLN A 63 12.88 2.59 9.73
C GLN A 63 12.22 3.90 9.25
N LYS A 64 12.93 4.68 8.42
CA LYS A 64 12.37 5.89 7.82
C LYS A 64 11.16 5.62 6.92
N SER A 65 11.20 4.51 6.18
CA SER A 65 10.07 4.05 5.37
C SER A 65 8.89 3.64 6.24
N TYR A 66 9.16 2.92 7.33
CA TYR A 66 8.17 2.47 8.30
C TYR A 66 7.46 3.64 9.00
N GLU A 67 8.21 4.65 9.46
CA GLU A 67 7.64 5.86 10.08
C GLU A 67 6.72 6.62 9.11
N CYS A 68 7.15 6.76 7.86
CA CYS A 68 6.33 7.36 6.80
C CYS A 68 5.06 6.54 6.53
N PHE A 69 5.19 5.21 6.45
CA PHE A 69 4.08 4.29 6.24
C PHE A 69 3.06 4.37 7.37
N VAL A 70 3.50 4.34 8.63
CA VAL A 70 2.61 4.45 9.80
C VAL A 70 1.91 5.81 9.87
N ASP A 71 2.59 6.92 9.57
CA ASP A 71 1.94 8.25 9.46
C ASP A 71 0.83 8.23 8.39
N GLU A 72 1.09 7.64 7.22
CA GLU A 72 0.10 7.55 6.14
C GLU A 72 -1.10 6.68 6.53
N LEU A 73 -0.90 5.58 7.24
CA LEU A 73 -1.98 4.74 7.77
C LEU A 73 -2.83 5.49 8.81
N LYS A 74 -2.20 6.15 9.79
CA LYS A 74 -2.90 6.94 10.82
C LYS A 74 -3.73 8.06 10.20
N ARG A 75 -3.22 8.73 9.16
CA ARG A 75 -3.98 9.73 8.39
C ARG A 75 -5.18 9.13 7.66
N CYS A 76 -5.04 7.91 7.12
CA CYS A 76 -6.18 7.21 6.52
C CYS A 76 -7.27 6.94 7.56
N GLU A 77 -6.91 6.50 8.77
CA GLU A 77 -7.85 6.31 9.87
C GLU A 77 -8.51 7.63 10.33
N GLU A 78 -7.75 8.71 10.45
CA GLU A 78 -8.27 10.06 10.74
C GLU A 78 -9.33 10.50 9.71
N LEU A 79 -9.10 10.19 8.43
CA LEU A 79 -10.02 10.48 7.34
C LEU A 79 -11.21 9.50 7.27
N GLY A 80 -11.23 8.45 8.10
CA GLY A 80 -12.25 7.40 8.12
C GLY A 80 -12.15 6.40 6.97
N LEU A 81 -10.98 6.31 6.32
CA LEU A 81 -10.70 5.40 5.21
C LEU A 81 -10.35 4.01 5.73
N LYS A 82 -10.69 2.98 4.95
CA LYS A 82 -10.54 1.57 5.36
C LYS A 82 -9.41 0.83 4.65
N LEU A 83 -8.96 1.33 3.52
CA LEU A 83 -7.95 0.67 2.68
C LEU A 83 -6.72 1.57 2.56
N TYR A 84 -5.56 0.96 2.37
CA TYR A 84 -4.31 1.67 2.06
C TYR A 84 -3.44 0.82 1.14
N ASN A 85 -3.23 1.29 -0.08
CA ASN A 85 -2.42 0.62 -1.09
C ASN A 85 -0.96 1.06 -1.05
N PHE A 86 -0.03 0.13 -1.22
CA PHE A 86 1.38 0.45 -1.35
C PHE A 86 2.14 -0.60 -2.17
N HIS A 87 3.29 -0.19 -2.70
CA HIS A 87 4.24 -1.10 -3.32
C HIS A 87 5.11 -1.78 -2.24
N PRO A 88 5.27 -3.12 -2.26
CA PRO A 88 5.98 -3.85 -1.20
C PRO A 88 7.40 -3.32 -0.93
N GLY A 89 8.16 -3.04 -1.99
CA GLY A 89 9.51 -2.51 -1.91
C GLY A 89 10.49 -3.18 -2.85
N SER A 90 11.77 -3.17 -2.47
CA SER A 90 12.86 -3.71 -3.26
C SER A 90 14.01 -4.15 -2.36
N THR A 91 14.65 -5.27 -2.73
CA THR A 91 15.89 -5.75 -2.07
C THR A 91 17.08 -4.82 -2.26
N VAL A 92 16.97 -3.85 -3.19
CA VAL A 92 18.04 -2.98 -3.70
C VAL A 92 19.32 -3.72 -4.13
N GLY A 93 19.23 -5.03 -4.37
CA GLY A 93 20.37 -5.89 -4.70
C GLY A 93 21.27 -6.20 -3.50
N GLN A 94 20.81 -5.94 -2.28
CA GLN A 94 21.59 -6.08 -1.04
C GLN A 94 20.94 -7.05 -0.04
N ALA A 95 19.84 -7.71 -0.42
CA ALA A 95 19.16 -8.73 0.36
C ALA A 95 18.64 -9.85 -0.55
N THR A 96 18.45 -11.03 0.02
CA THR A 96 17.62 -12.06 -0.61
C THR A 96 16.17 -11.60 -0.72
N VAL A 97 15.41 -12.23 -1.62
CA VAL A 97 13.96 -12.00 -1.73
C VAL A 97 13.30 -12.36 -0.40
N GLU A 98 13.63 -13.52 0.16
CA GLU A 98 13.07 -14.06 1.39
C GLU A 98 13.26 -13.11 2.58
N GLU A 99 14.45 -12.57 2.80
CA GLU A 99 14.71 -11.55 3.83
C GLU A 99 13.83 -10.32 3.63
N SER A 100 13.71 -9.85 2.38
CA SER A 100 12.88 -8.70 2.04
C SER A 100 11.39 -8.95 2.30
N LEU A 101 10.88 -10.15 2.00
CA LEU A 101 9.49 -10.52 2.33
C LEU A 101 9.26 -10.50 3.85
N THR A 102 10.21 -11.00 4.63
CA THR A 102 10.16 -10.96 6.10
C THR A 102 10.16 -9.53 6.62
N PHE A 103 11.04 -8.66 6.12
CA PHE A 103 11.07 -7.25 6.51
C PHE A 103 9.74 -6.54 6.26
N ILE A 104 9.13 -6.79 5.09
CA ILE A 104 7.83 -6.20 4.74
C ILE A 104 6.73 -6.72 5.67
N ALA A 105 6.70 -8.03 5.93
CA ALA A 105 5.72 -8.64 6.84
C ALA A 105 5.86 -8.11 8.27
N ASP A 106 7.07 -7.98 8.79
CA ASP A 106 7.35 -7.41 10.11
C ASP A 106 6.88 -5.96 10.22
N CYS A 107 7.14 -5.14 9.19
CA CYS A 107 6.62 -3.77 9.14
C CYS A 107 5.08 -3.75 9.13
N ILE A 108 4.42 -4.63 8.38
CA ILE A 108 2.95 -4.74 8.39
C ILE A 108 2.43 -5.13 9.77
N ASN A 109 3.02 -6.17 10.40
CA ASN A 109 2.62 -6.65 11.73
C ASN A 109 2.81 -5.58 12.81
N ASN A 110 3.88 -4.78 12.73
CA ASN A 110 4.10 -3.68 13.66
C ASN A 110 3.12 -2.52 13.41
N ALA A 111 2.86 -2.17 12.15
CA ALA A 111 1.87 -1.15 11.81
C ALA A 111 0.44 -1.54 12.25
N HIS A 112 0.10 -2.83 12.18
CA HIS A 112 -1.14 -3.38 12.72
C HIS A 112 -1.29 -3.18 14.24
N LYS A 113 -0.19 -3.09 15.00
CA LYS A 113 -0.21 -2.78 16.44
C LYS A 113 -0.37 -1.29 16.71
N GLU A 114 -0.02 -0.44 15.74
CA GLU A 114 -0.10 1.03 15.83
C GLU A 114 -1.39 1.62 15.25
N THR A 115 -2.22 0.79 14.61
CA THR A 115 -3.44 1.18 13.90
C THR A 115 -4.56 0.19 14.23
N SER A 116 -5.82 0.60 14.04
CA SER A 116 -6.97 -0.14 14.59
C SER A 116 -7.84 -0.84 13.56
N SER A 117 -7.92 -0.32 12.34
CA SER A 117 -9.00 -0.60 11.40
C SER A 117 -8.56 -0.68 9.94
N ILE A 118 -7.44 -0.04 9.59
CA ILE A 118 -6.97 0.04 8.22
C ILE A 118 -6.54 -1.33 7.68
N VAL A 119 -6.99 -1.67 6.47
CA VAL A 119 -6.55 -2.84 5.69
C VAL A 119 -5.39 -2.42 4.79
N ILE A 120 -4.24 -3.04 4.99
CA ILE A 120 -3.04 -2.80 4.19
C ILE A 120 -3.13 -3.63 2.90
N VAL A 121 -3.12 -2.96 1.76
CA VAL A 121 -3.30 -3.56 0.43
C VAL A 121 -1.95 -3.57 -0.29
N ILE A 122 -1.40 -4.77 -0.53
CA ILE A 122 -0.11 -4.95 -1.18
C ILE A 122 -0.32 -4.99 -2.70
N GLU A 123 0.26 -4.06 -3.43
CA GLU A 123 0.16 -4.04 -4.90
C GLU A 123 1.18 -4.98 -5.56
N ASN A 124 0.79 -5.68 -6.61
CA ASN A 124 1.75 -6.37 -7.47
C ASN A 124 2.58 -5.36 -8.26
N MET A 125 3.80 -5.76 -8.64
CA MET A 125 4.76 -4.89 -9.30
C MET A 125 5.17 -5.45 -10.66
N ALA A 126 5.75 -4.62 -11.53
CA ALA A 126 6.24 -5.04 -12.85
C ALA A 126 7.40 -6.05 -12.82
N GLY A 127 7.98 -6.36 -11.65
CA GLY A 127 8.97 -7.43 -11.47
C GLY A 127 10.37 -7.17 -12.04
N ALA A 128 10.69 -5.94 -12.45
CA ALA A 128 12.00 -5.60 -12.99
C ALA A 128 13.08 -5.44 -11.90
N GLY A 129 14.29 -5.97 -12.15
CA GLY A 129 15.46 -5.79 -11.30
C GLY A 129 15.29 -6.37 -9.89
N ASN A 130 15.41 -5.51 -8.88
CA ASN A 130 15.38 -5.90 -7.47
C ASN A 130 14.01 -5.66 -6.81
N ILE A 131 12.95 -5.41 -7.59
CA ILE A 131 11.62 -5.07 -7.08
C ILE A 131 10.91 -6.32 -6.56
N ILE A 132 10.29 -6.21 -5.39
CA ILE A 132 9.43 -7.24 -4.81
C ILE A 132 8.00 -7.06 -5.30
N GLY A 133 7.29 -8.16 -5.56
CA GLY A 133 5.87 -8.17 -5.91
C GLY A 133 5.57 -8.50 -7.37
N GLY A 134 6.57 -8.90 -8.17
CA GLY A 134 6.35 -9.38 -9.54
C GLY A 134 5.65 -10.74 -9.55
N PRO A 135 6.34 -11.82 -9.12
CA PRO A 135 5.71 -13.11 -8.90
C PRO A 135 4.66 -13.05 -7.76
N TYR A 136 3.47 -13.62 -7.97
CA TYR A 136 2.43 -13.68 -6.92
C TYR A 136 2.87 -14.49 -5.70
N SER A 137 3.82 -15.41 -5.87
CA SER A 137 4.45 -16.13 -4.76
C SER A 137 5.14 -15.19 -3.76
N GLN A 138 5.63 -14.03 -4.19
CA GLN A 138 6.22 -13.03 -3.30
C GLN A 138 5.14 -12.30 -2.48
N LEU A 139 4.02 -11.94 -3.09
CA LEU A 139 2.86 -11.39 -2.36
C LEU A 139 2.33 -12.40 -1.34
N GLY A 140 2.17 -13.66 -1.76
CA GLY A 140 1.79 -14.76 -0.89
C GLY A 140 2.80 -15.02 0.23
N GLY A 141 4.09 -14.86 -0.04
CA GLY A 141 5.16 -14.99 0.95
C GLY A 141 5.13 -13.91 2.03
N ILE A 142 4.73 -12.68 1.69
CA ILE A 142 4.48 -11.61 2.67
C ILE A 142 3.22 -11.96 3.48
N ILE A 143 2.08 -12.20 2.81
CA ILE A 143 0.79 -12.45 3.47
C ILE A 143 0.83 -13.66 4.41
N LYS A 144 1.61 -14.69 4.06
CA LYS A 144 1.81 -15.88 4.92
C LYS A 144 2.36 -15.50 6.30
N GLN A 145 3.25 -14.52 6.35
CA GLN A 145 3.94 -14.04 7.55
C GLN A 145 3.18 -12.94 8.30
N VAL A 146 2.16 -12.33 7.68
CA VAL A 146 1.28 -11.38 8.36
C VAL A 146 0.41 -12.11 9.39
N GLU A 147 0.40 -11.61 10.62
CA GLU A 147 -0.34 -12.17 11.77
C GLU A 147 -1.84 -11.96 11.60
N ASP A 148 -2.28 -10.70 11.47
CA ASP A 148 -3.68 -10.34 11.27
C ASP A 148 -4.07 -10.35 9.79
N LYS A 149 -4.49 -11.52 9.32
CA LYS A 149 -4.93 -11.74 7.94
C LYS A 149 -6.24 -11.02 7.58
N THR A 150 -6.98 -10.48 8.56
CA THR A 150 -8.21 -9.73 8.30
C THR A 150 -7.93 -8.30 7.85
N ARG A 151 -6.71 -7.81 8.09
CA ARG A 151 -6.26 -6.45 7.74
C ARG A 151 -5.12 -6.42 6.71
N VAL A 152 -5.05 -7.42 5.86
CA VAL A 152 -4.14 -7.44 4.69
C VAL A 152 -4.88 -7.92 3.44
N GLY A 153 -4.62 -7.27 2.32
CA GLY A 153 -5.19 -7.61 1.01
C GLY A 153 -4.19 -7.37 -0.13
N VAL A 154 -4.67 -7.51 -1.36
CA VAL A 154 -3.87 -7.29 -2.57
C VAL A 154 -4.56 -6.34 -3.55
N CYS A 155 -3.77 -5.52 -4.23
CA CYS A 155 -4.20 -4.74 -5.40
C CYS A 155 -3.51 -5.34 -6.63
N LEU A 156 -4.29 -5.60 -7.68
CA LEU A 156 -3.78 -6.11 -8.94
C LEU A 156 -3.79 -4.99 -10.00
N ASP A 157 -2.64 -4.38 -10.22
CA ASP A 157 -2.41 -3.47 -11.33
C ASP A 157 -2.15 -4.29 -12.61
N THR A 158 -3.06 -4.15 -13.57
CA THR A 158 -3.00 -4.87 -14.85
C THR A 158 -1.77 -4.54 -15.71
N CYS A 159 -1.24 -3.32 -15.65
CA CYS A 159 -0.02 -2.95 -16.33
C CYS A 159 1.19 -3.65 -15.70
N HIS A 160 1.26 -3.68 -14.38
CA HIS A 160 2.28 -4.42 -13.64
C HIS A 160 2.19 -5.92 -13.87
N MET A 161 0.98 -6.49 -13.89
CA MET A 161 0.76 -7.91 -14.20
C MET A 161 1.32 -8.23 -15.58
N PHE A 162 0.95 -7.44 -16.59
CA PHE A 162 1.40 -7.64 -17.95
C PHE A 162 2.93 -7.53 -18.08
N ALA A 163 3.52 -6.50 -17.47
CA ALA A 163 4.97 -6.30 -17.47
C ALA A 163 5.74 -7.41 -16.73
N ALA A 164 5.14 -8.00 -15.69
CA ALA A 164 5.72 -9.13 -14.95
C ALA A 164 5.58 -10.48 -15.69
N GLY A 165 4.92 -10.52 -16.85
CA GLY A 165 4.80 -11.70 -17.70
C GLY A 165 3.47 -12.44 -17.60
N TYR A 166 2.46 -11.91 -16.90
CA TYR A 166 1.11 -12.48 -16.89
C TYR A 166 0.33 -11.99 -18.12
N ASP A 167 0.04 -12.90 -19.07
CA ASP A 167 -0.69 -12.53 -20.28
C ASP A 167 -2.20 -12.42 -20.03
N ILE A 168 -2.65 -11.22 -19.64
CA ILE A 168 -4.06 -10.91 -19.38
C ILE A 168 -4.81 -10.36 -20.60
N ARG A 169 -4.24 -10.46 -21.81
CA ARG A 169 -4.85 -9.88 -23.02
C ARG A 169 -5.95 -10.75 -23.62
N THR A 170 -6.02 -12.02 -23.21
CA THR A 170 -7.01 -12.98 -23.71
C THR A 170 -7.83 -13.53 -22.56
N LYS A 171 -9.05 -14.00 -22.84
CA LYS A 171 -9.91 -14.65 -21.85
C LYS A 171 -9.19 -15.84 -21.18
N THR A 172 -8.53 -16.68 -21.98
CA THR A 172 -7.77 -17.85 -21.49
C THR A 172 -6.57 -17.47 -20.63
N GLY A 173 -5.99 -16.29 -20.81
CA GLY A 173 -4.90 -15.81 -19.96
C GLY A 173 -5.38 -15.12 -18.68
N TRP A 174 -6.67 -14.75 -18.60
CA TRP A 174 -7.31 -14.25 -17.39
C TRP A 174 -7.90 -15.36 -16.51
N GLU A 175 -8.37 -16.44 -17.13
CA GLU A 175 -8.90 -17.65 -16.47
C GLU A 175 -7.78 -18.54 -15.88
#